data_AF-A0A3G8LWF8-F1
#
_entry.id   AF-A0A3G8LWF8-F1
#
_cell.length_a   1.000
_cell.length_b   1.000
_cell.length_c   1.000
_cell.angle_alpha   90.00
_cell.angle_beta   90.00
_cell.angle_gamma   90.00
#
_symmetry.space_group_name_H-M   'P 1'
#
loop_
_entity.id
_entity.type
_entity.pdbx_description
1 polymer ?
#
loop_
_entity_poly.entity_id
_entity_poly.type
_entity_poly.pdbx_seq_one_letter_code
_entity_poly.pdbx_strand_id
1 'polypeptide(L)'
;MKKYTSLISIALLSAGLTACGGSDSNENTDDSVNTPSNGNGSSSSEQSVYMAPTGELAQKMLAITPSASDNSVEAQCSTTSSVYETTDLYVGFSSSAKSNGNDADLIYAAQLTQVALNELVTATGLNKSNDLNLDGQNKWVICLDNNKTGIGTSSIASMTFSPFELDADSFKLAKHELFHVVQSELLEQSTVYLHLPRWFQEGSAEYFASMDSSNVSRSLLMNFTSDLASNSSLQGLQSAYGINTYNHQQDILEAYPQYDNKLYSIYKTSVNYLVDKGLTDQALISLIRNSYQAGQDPQTMPQFHSEIAMLQATGAFTLPSGYDYTDLLTTEGYSELILNDWLNTDQYSASFTSVSATVTIARLFLIPTLDQENEYEVTVNTDQSGYSYAVGSIPDGDYQIYAIDTADENAYGPMTQSVVNGELGDIDFTGVNVCETCDD
;
A
#
# COMPACT_ATOMS: atom_id res chain seq x y z
N MET A 1 -47.09 2.56 26.06
CA MET A 1 -47.24 2.17 24.63
C MET A 1 -45.85 2.22 24.01
N LYS A 2 -45.31 1.04 23.68
CA LYS A 2 -43.98 0.86 23.08
C LYS A 2 -44.04 1.26 21.59
N LYS A 3 -43.10 2.09 21.14
CA LYS A 3 -42.90 2.37 19.71
C LYS A 3 -41.86 1.38 19.18
N TYR A 4 -42.25 0.63 18.16
CA TYR A 4 -41.37 -0.25 17.40
C TYR A 4 -40.57 0.60 16.41
N THR A 5 -39.25 0.52 16.49
CA THR A 5 -38.33 1.01 15.46
C THR A 5 -38.17 -0.11 14.44
N SER A 6 -38.58 0.14 13.19
CA SER A 6 -38.38 -0.79 12.08
C SER A 6 -36.90 -0.91 11.75
N LEU A 7 -36.39 -2.13 11.87
CA LEU A 7 -35.19 -2.61 11.19
C LEU A 7 -35.46 -2.59 9.68
N ILE A 8 -34.74 -1.73 8.95
CA ILE A 8 -34.58 -1.87 7.51
C ILE A 8 -33.22 -2.53 7.30
N SER A 9 -33.27 -3.81 6.95
CA SER A 9 -32.15 -4.59 6.47
C SER A 9 -31.61 -3.96 5.17
N ILE A 10 -30.41 -3.37 5.22
CA ILE A 10 -29.64 -2.99 4.04
C ILE A 10 -28.74 -4.19 3.71
N ALA A 11 -29.30 -5.12 2.94
CA ALA A 11 -28.53 -6.04 2.12
C ALA A 11 -28.68 -5.54 0.67
N LEU A 12 -27.58 -5.49 -0.08
CA LEU A 12 -27.41 -5.05 -1.49
C LEU A 12 -26.77 -3.67 -1.66
N LEU A 13 -25.44 -3.64 -1.49
CA LEU A 13 -24.50 -2.81 -2.28
C LEU A 13 -23.14 -3.53 -2.32
N SER A 14 -23.16 -4.82 -2.67
CA SER A 14 -21.98 -5.65 -2.92
C SER A 14 -21.65 -5.70 -4.42
N ALA A 15 -21.61 -4.53 -5.06
CA ALA A 15 -21.20 -4.38 -6.45
C ALA A 15 -20.32 -3.14 -6.55
N GLY A 16 -18.99 -3.35 -6.58
CA GLY A 16 -18.02 -2.31 -6.96
C GLY A 16 -16.79 -2.10 -6.07
N LEU A 17 -16.46 -3.01 -5.15
CA LEU A 17 -15.17 -2.95 -4.43
C LEU A 17 -14.23 -4.00 -5.03
N THR A 18 -13.54 -3.63 -6.10
CA THR A 18 -12.45 -4.42 -6.67
C THR A 18 -11.15 -4.07 -5.94
N ALA A 19 -10.65 -5.06 -5.20
CA ALA A 19 -9.26 -5.37 -4.85
C ALA A 19 -8.19 -4.28 -5.07
N CYS A 20 -7.57 -3.82 -3.98
CA CYS A 20 -6.20 -3.28 -4.04
C CYS A 20 -5.24 -4.45 -4.19
N GLY A 21 -4.92 -4.85 -5.43
CA GLY A 21 -3.99 -5.93 -5.72
C GLY A 21 -3.36 -5.78 -7.10
N GLY A 22 -2.06 -5.56 -7.13
CA GLY A 22 -1.26 -5.70 -8.35
C GLY A 22 -1.37 -7.14 -8.84
N SER A 23 -1.64 -7.32 -10.14
CA SER A 23 -1.81 -8.65 -10.71
C SER A 23 -0.46 -9.24 -11.11
N ASP A 24 0.00 -10.27 -10.42
CA ASP A 24 1.05 -11.14 -10.94
C ASP A 24 0.47 -12.01 -12.06
N SER A 25 0.82 -11.67 -13.29
CA SER A 25 0.53 -12.45 -14.48
C SER A 25 1.38 -13.72 -14.49
N ASN A 26 0.78 -14.89 -14.26
CA ASN A 26 1.40 -16.16 -14.60
C ASN A 26 0.55 -16.90 -15.64
N GLU A 27 1.01 -16.86 -16.88
CA GLU A 27 0.43 -17.59 -18.01
C GLU A 27 0.74 -19.09 -17.87
N ASN A 28 -0.34 -19.88 -17.85
CA ASN A 28 -0.28 -21.31 -18.09
C ASN A 28 0.39 -21.59 -19.44
N THR A 29 1.56 -22.21 -19.43
CA THR A 29 2.02 -23.05 -20.54
C THR A 29 1.93 -24.51 -20.12
N ASP A 30 0.91 -25.17 -20.65
CA ASP A 30 0.86 -26.62 -20.83
C ASP A 30 2.17 -27.08 -21.46
N ASP A 31 2.94 -27.92 -20.77
CA ASP A 31 3.73 -28.92 -21.49
C ASP A 31 3.74 -30.27 -20.77
N SER A 32 3.04 -31.19 -21.43
CA SER A 32 2.86 -32.57 -21.03
C SER A 32 4.12 -33.38 -21.31
N VAL A 33 4.76 -33.94 -20.28
CA VAL A 33 5.72 -35.05 -20.45
C VAL A 33 5.28 -36.25 -19.62
N ASN A 34 4.75 -37.24 -20.33
CA ASN A 34 4.48 -38.59 -19.84
C ASN A 34 5.77 -39.26 -19.32
N THR A 35 5.73 -39.84 -18.12
CA THR A 35 6.35 -41.15 -17.82
C THR A 35 5.71 -41.80 -16.57
N PRO A 36 5.72 -43.15 -16.45
CA PRO A 36 4.68 -43.89 -15.74
C PRO A 36 5.05 -44.36 -14.31
N SER A 37 4.01 -44.43 -13.48
CA SER A 37 3.67 -45.50 -12.51
C SER A 37 4.70 -45.97 -11.47
N ASN A 38 4.45 -45.68 -10.19
CA ASN A 38 3.96 -46.62 -9.14
C ASN A 38 4.39 -46.15 -7.74
N GLY A 39 3.47 -46.16 -6.76
CA GLY A 39 3.87 -46.25 -5.34
C GLY A 39 3.12 -45.39 -4.33
N ASN A 40 1.85 -45.73 -4.08
CA ASN A 40 1.22 -45.85 -2.77
C ASN A 40 1.79 -45.03 -1.57
N GLY A 41 1.01 -44.05 -1.12
CA GLY A 41 0.83 -43.77 0.31
C GLY A 41 1.53 -42.54 0.88
N SER A 42 0.82 -41.41 0.89
CA SER A 42 0.57 -40.63 2.12
C SER A 42 -0.35 -39.48 1.76
N SER A 43 -1.51 -39.42 2.41
CA SER A 43 -2.37 -38.24 2.44
C SER A 43 -1.65 -37.14 3.23
N SER A 44 -0.87 -36.29 2.56
CA SER A 44 -0.43 -35.02 3.13
C SER A 44 -1.56 -34.02 2.95
N SER A 45 -2.30 -33.80 4.02
CA SER A 45 -3.08 -32.59 4.23
C SER A 45 -2.19 -31.38 3.93
N GLU A 46 -2.51 -30.61 2.89
CA GLU A 46 -2.00 -29.26 2.71
C GLU A 46 -2.54 -28.41 3.86
N GLN A 47 -1.79 -28.41 4.97
CA GLN A 47 -2.00 -27.52 6.09
C GLN A 47 -1.50 -26.15 5.66
N SER A 48 -2.43 -25.26 5.32
CA SER A 48 -2.19 -23.82 5.39
C SER A 48 -1.86 -23.49 6.84
N VAL A 49 -0.58 -23.43 7.19
CA VAL A 49 -0.10 -22.81 8.41
C VAL A 49 0.69 -21.62 7.95
N TYR A 50 0.11 -20.44 8.09
CA TYR A 50 0.85 -19.21 7.93
C TYR A 50 2.09 -19.23 8.84
N MET A 51 3.24 -18.86 8.29
CA MET A 51 4.45 -18.76 9.09
C MET A 51 4.36 -17.52 9.98
N ALA A 52 4.61 -17.69 11.28
CA ALA A 52 4.63 -16.57 12.22
C ALA A 52 5.80 -15.64 11.88
N PRO A 53 5.63 -14.30 12.01
CA PRO A 53 6.72 -13.37 11.78
C PRO A 53 7.80 -13.58 12.85
N THR A 54 9.01 -13.08 12.59
CA THR A 54 10.11 -13.09 13.56
C THR A 54 10.35 -11.68 14.16
N GLY A 55 11.42 -11.51 14.94
CA GLY A 55 11.82 -10.20 15.44
C GLY A 55 10.85 -9.51 16.41
N GLU A 56 10.79 -8.17 16.31
CA GLU A 56 9.97 -7.32 17.18
C GLU A 56 8.47 -7.52 16.96
N LEU A 57 8.03 -7.69 15.71
CA LEU A 57 6.63 -7.92 15.37
C LEU A 57 6.09 -9.19 16.04
N ALA A 58 6.87 -10.27 16.04
CA ALA A 58 6.52 -11.52 16.73
C ALA A 58 6.27 -11.28 18.23
N GLN A 59 7.11 -10.48 18.89
CA GLN A 59 6.96 -10.17 20.32
C GLN A 59 5.69 -9.35 20.58
N LYS A 60 5.38 -8.37 19.72
CA LYS A 60 4.14 -7.59 19.81
C LYS A 60 2.91 -8.46 19.61
N MET A 61 2.94 -9.37 18.64
CA MET A 61 1.84 -10.30 18.37
C MET A 61 1.60 -11.27 19.54
N LEU A 62 2.67 -11.82 20.14
CA LEU A 62 2.59 -12.69 21.31
C LEU A 62 2.01 -11.99 22.56
N ALA A 63 2.10 -10.66 22.64
CA ALA A 63 1.48 -9.88 23.71
C ALA A 63 -0.04 -9.74 23.56
N ILE A 64 -0.58 -10.00 22.36
CA ILE A 64 -2.02 -10.04 22.10
C ILE A 64 -2.53 -11.45 22.40
N THR A 65 -3.58 -11.53 23.24
CA THR A 65 -4.25 -12.79 23.58
C THR A 65 -5.66 -12.79 22.99
N PRO A 66 -5.87 -13.36 21.80
CA PRO A 66 -7.21 -13.57 21.27
C PRO A 66 -7.99 -14.61 22.07
N SER A 67 -9.30 -14.45 22.15
CA SER A 67 -10.22 -15.45 22.72
C SER A 67 -11.28 -15.83 21.71
N ALA A 68 -11.75 -17.08 21.76
CA ALA A 68 -12.92 -17.47 20.98
C ALA A 68 -14.13 -16.61 21.40
N SER A 69 -14.91 -16.16 20.43
CA SER A 69 -16.06 -15.27 20.60
C SER A 69 -17.34 -16.01 20.23
N ASP A 70 -18.39 -15.82 21.04
CA ASP A 70 -19.74 -16.28 20.72
C ASP A 70 -20.51 -15.26 19.84
N ASN A 71 -19.89 -14.10 19.54
CA ASN A 71 -20.50 -13.11 18.65
C ASN A 71 -20.44 -13.57 17.19
N SER A 72 -21.54 -13.38 16.46
CA SER A 72 -21.56 -13.59 15.03
C SER A 72 -21.03 -12.37 14.29
N VAL A 73 -20.09 -12.60 13.38
CA VAL A 73 -19.64 -11.62 12.36
C VAL A 73 -20.21 -11.93 10.98
N GLU A 74 -21.22 -12.80 10.92
CA GLU A 74 -21.79 -13.31 9.66
C GLU A 74 -22.32 -12.19 8.76
N ALA A 75 -22.83 -11.10 9.33
CA ALA A 75 -23.32 -9.97 8.54
C ALA A 75 -22.22 -9.28 7.73
N GLN A 76 -20.96 -9.35 8.18
CA GLN A 76 -19.81 -8.73 7.53
C GLN A 76 -18.96 -9.76 6.78
N CYS A 77 -18.59 -10.86 7.43
CA CYS A 77 -17.72 -11.88 6.83
C CYS A 77 -18.48 -12.96 6.05
N SER A 78 -19.81 -13.01 6.16
CA SER A 78 -20.68 -13.94 5.42
C SER A 78 -20.34 -15.43 5.63
N THR A 79 -19.78 -15.79 6.79
CA THR A 79 -19.55 -17.19 7.21
C THR A 79 -20.04 -17.45 8.64
N THR A 80 -20.41 -18.71 8.92
CA THR A 80 -20.75 -19.22 10.26
C THR A 80 -19.55 -19.90 10.95
N SER A 81 -18.34 -19.49 10.59
CA SER A 81 -17.08 -20.07 11.06
C SER A 81 -16.74 -19.63 12.50
N SER A 82 -15.67 -20.21 13.05
CA SER A 82 -15.06 -19.75 14.31
C SER A 82 -14.79 -18.24 14.25
N VAL A 83 -15.03 -17.54 15.35
CA VAL A 83 -14.73 -16.12 15.51
C VAL A 83 -13.79 -15.97 16.69
N TYR A 84 -12.74 -15.19 16.51
CA TYR A 84 -11.83 -14.79 17.58
C TYR A 84 -11.99 -13.30 17.85
N GLU A 85 -11.87 -12.89 19.10
CA GLU A 85 -11.88 -11.49 19.50
C GLU A 85 -10.60 -11.10 20.21
N THR A 86 -10.23 -9.83 20.05
CA THR A 86 -9.15 -9.16 20.80
C THR A 86 -9.75 -8.04 21.63
N THR A 87 -8.98 -7.03 22.04
CA THR A 87 -9.53 -5.86 22.75
C THR A 87 -10.45 -5.04 21.84
N ASP A 88 -10.06 -4.81 20.59
CA ASP A 88 -10.73 -3.88 19.69
C ASP A 88 -11.34 -4.55 18.43
N LEU A 89 -11.08 -5.84 18.20
CA LEU A 89 -11.44 -6.51 16.93
C LEU A 89 -12.20 -7.81 17.16
N TYR A 90 -13.10 -8.12 16.24
CA TYR A 90 -13.57 -9.47 15.94
C TYR A 90 -12.94 -9.94 14.63
N VAL A 91 -12.53 -11.19 14.55
CA VAL A 91 -11.86 -11.78 13.38
C VAL A 91 -12.52 -13.11 13.03
N GLY A 92 -12.93 -13.24 11.77
CA GLY A 92 -13.52 -14.46 11.21
C GLY A 92 -13.10 -14.68 9.77
N PHE A 93 -13.48 -15.80 9.17
CA PHE A 93 -13.19 -16.07 7.75
C PHE A 93 -14.17 -15.33 6.84
N SER A 94 -13.66 -14.77 5.74
CA SER A 94 -14.48 -14.24 4.65
C SER A 94 -15.26 -15.35 3.94
N SER A 95 -16.33 -15.02 3.21
CA SER A 95 -17.09 -16.00 2.42
C SER A 95 -16.31 -16.59 1.26
N SER A 96 -15.26 -15.92 0.80
CA SER A 96 -14.37 -16.40 -0.25
C SER A 96 -13.27 -17.32 0.28
N ALA A 97 -13.03 -17.34 1.60
CA ALA A 97 -12.02 -18.18 2.20
C ALA A 97 -12.22 -19.67 1.86
N LYS A 98 -11.11 -20.38 1.64
CA LYS A 98 -11.10 -21.82 1.41
C LYS A 98 -11.63 -22.55 2.65
N SER A 99 -12.42 -23.61 2.41
CA SER A 99 -13.13 -24.39 3.44
C SER A 99 -12.22 -25.16 4.42
N ASN A 100 -10.90 -25.07 4.26
CA ASN A 100 -9.89 -25.68 5.12
C ASN A 100 -9.20 -24.67 6.07
N GLY A 101 -9.73 -23.46 6.23
CA GLY A 101 -9.20 -22.49 7.20
C GLY A 101 -9.10 -23.07 8.62
N ASN A 102 -7.94 -22.89 9.26
CA ASN A 102 -7.69 -23.37 10.62
C ASN A 102 -7.90 -22.22 11.63
N ASP A 103 -8.41 -22.54 12.82
CA ASP A 103 -8.51 -21.61 13.95
C ASP A 103 -7.18 -20.90 14.27
N ALA A 104 -6.05 -21.57 14.03
CA ALA A 104 -4.73 -20.97 14.18
C ALA A 104 -4.54 -19.73 13.28
N ASP A 105 -5.05 -19.75 12.05
CA ASP A 105 -4.93 -18.64 11.10
C ASP A 105 -5.73 -17.42 11.60
N LEU A 106 -6.91 -17.66 12.18
CA LEU A 106 -7.72 -16.59 12.79
C LEU A 106 -7.05 -16.01 14.04
N ILE A 107 -6.40 -16.84 14.86
CA ILE A 107 -5.64 -16.37 16.02
C ILE A 107 -4.49 -15.47 15.55
N TYR A 108 -3.71 -15.89 14.56
CA TYR A 108 -2.61 -15.08 14.03
C TYR A 108 -3.12 -13.79 13.37
N ALA A 109 -4.16 -13.86 12.55
CA ALA A 109 -4.78 -12.68 11.96
C ALA A 109 -5.29 -11.71 13.04
N ALA A 110 -5.91 -12.20 14.11
CA ALA A 110 -6.34 -11.40 15.24
C ALA A 110 -5.18 -10.71 15.96
N GLN A 111 -4.07 -11.42 16.18
CA GLN A 111 -2.86 -10.83 16.77
C GLN A 111 -2.26 -9.76 15.85
N LEU A 112 -2.01 -10.09 14.59
CA LEU A 112 -1.39 -9.21 13.61
C LEU A 112 -2.19 -7.92 13.40
N THR A 113 -3.51 -8.04 13.19
CA THR A 113 -4.39 -6.89 12.94
C THR A 113 -4.58 -6.02 14.19
N GLN A 114 -4.59 -6.62 15.39
CA GLN A 114 -4.64 -5.84 16.63
C GLN A 114 -3.34 -5.06 16.88
N VAL A 115 -2.17 -5.65 16.57
CA VAL A 115 -0.89 -4.93 16.62
C VAL A 115 -0.89 -3.80 15.59
N ALA A 116 -1.34 -4.07 14.36
CA ALA A 116 -1.42 -3.09 13.29
C ALA A 116 -2.30 -1.90 13.69
N LEU A 117 -3.49 -2.17 14.26
CA LEU A 117 -4.38 -1.13 14.78
C LEU A 117 -3.74 -0.32 15.91
N ASN A 118 -3.03 -0.96 16.85
CA ASN A 118 -2.37 -0.27 17.95
C ASN A 118 -1.29 0.69 17.46
N GLU A 119 -0.49 0.28 16.49
CA GLU A 119 0.52 1.14 15.88
C GLU A 119 -0.10 2.26 15.07
N LEU A 120 -1.16 1.98 14.31
CA LEU A 120 -1.88 2.97 13.52
C LEU A 120 -2.51 4.06 14.40
N VAL A 121 -3.16 3.68 15.50
CA VAL A 121 -3.72 4.61 16.49
C VAL A 121 -2.63 5.47 17.11
N THR A 122 -1.46 4.88 17.38
CA THR A 122 -0.31 5.62 17.94
C THR A 122 0.25 6.63 16.94
N ALA A 123 0.44 6.22 15.68
CA ALA A 123 0.98 7.06 14.61
C ALA A 123 0.03 8.23 14.28
N THR A 124 -1.26 7.95 14.17
CA THR A 124 -2.27 8.98 13.84
C THR A 124 -2.62 9.89 15.03
N GLY A 125 -2.31 9.46 16.26
CA GLY A 125 -2.71 10.15 17.49
C GLY A 125 -4.22 10.13 17.75
N LEU A 126 -4.97 9.24 17.10
CA LEU A 126 -6.41 9.10 17.25
C LEU A 126 -6.80 8.52 18.60
N ASN A 127 -7.94 8.93 19.14
CA ASN A 127 -8.53 8.30 20.30
C ASN A 127 -9.48 7.17 19.87
N LYS A 128 -9.17 5.94 20.29
CA LYS A 128 -9.99 4.75 19.98
C LYS A 128 -11.48 4.95 20.23
N SER A 129 -11.87 5.47 21.39
CA SER A 129 -13.29 5.58 21.74
C SER A 129 -13.97 6.78 21.07
N ASN A 130 -13.33 7.95 21.07
CA ASN A 130 -13.96 9.18 20.59
C ASN A 130 -13.90 9.34 19.06
N ASP A 131 -12.83 8.89 18.42
CA ASP A 131 -12.62 9.07 16.98
C ASP A 131 -13.00 7.84 16.16
N LEU A 132 -12.84 6.64 16.74
CA LEU A 132 -12.97 5.36 16.01
C LEU A 132 -14.11 4.47 16.52
N ASN A 133 -14.85 4.93 17.53
CA ASN A 133 -15.92 4.17 18.18
C ASN A 133 -15.48 2.78 18.67
N LEU A 134 -14.27 2.68 19.24
CA LEU A 134 -13.70 1.47 19.83
C LEU A 134 -13.59 1.63 21.36
N ASP A 135 -14.51 1.01 22.10
CA ASP A 135 -14.66 1.18 23.56
C ASP A 135 -14.78 -0.15 24.33
N GLY A 136 -14.40 -1.25 23.70
CA GLY A 136 -14.46 -2.61 24.25
C GLY A 136 -15.85 -3.26 24.16
N GLN A 137 -16.92 -2.48 23.95
CA GLN A 137 -18.23 -3.01 23.55
C GLN A 137 -18.39 -2.94 22.03
N ASN A 138 -17.95 -1.84 21.44
CA ASN A 138 -17.83 -1.65 20.02
C ASN A 138 -16.43 -2.10 19.57
N LYS A 139 -16.41 -3.00 18.57
CA LYS A 139 -15.21 -3.56 17.96
C LYS A 139 -15.39 -3.57 16.45
N TRP A 140 -14.30 -3.45 15.71
CA TRP A 140 -14.32 -3.63 14.26
C TRP A 140 -14.27 -5.10 13.88
N VAL A 141 -14.69 -5.41 12.66
CA VAL A 141 -14.74 -6.77 12.13
C VAL A 141 -13.69 -6.94 11.04
N ILE A 142 -12.83 -7.94 11.20
CA ILE A 142 -11.83 -8.33 10.23
C ILE A 142 -12.23 -9.67 9.62
N CYS A 143 -12.32 -9.71 8.30
CA CYS A 143 -12.59 -10.92 7.54
C CYS A 143 -11.30 -11.39 6.88
N LEU A 144 -10.72 -12.47 7.38
CA LEU A 144 -9.56 -13.11 6.78
C LEU A 144 -10.00 -13.92 5.56
N ASP A 145 -9.45 -13.59 4.39
CA ASP A 145 -9.53 -14.43 3.20
C ASP A 145 -8.21 -15.19 3.04
N ASN A 146 -8.23 -16.50 3.21
CA ASN A 146 -7.02 -17.32 3.06
C ASN A 146 -6.77 -17.79 1.62
N ASN A 147 -7.34 -17.09 0.62
CA ASN A 147 -7.01 -17.30 -0.78
C ASN A 147 -5.62 -16.82 -1.18
N LYS A 148 -4.93 -16.05 -0.31
CA LYS A 148 -3.55 -15.59 -0.51
C LYS A 148 -3.41 -14.76 -1.78
N THR A 149 -4.15 -13.67 -1.88
CA THR A 149 -4.15 -12.83 -3.09
C THR A 149 -3.34 -11.55 -2.94
N GLY A 150 -2.87 -11.22 -1.74
CA GLY A 150 -2.17 -9.98 -1.43
C GLY A 150 -3.06 -8.73 -1.46
N ILE A 151 -4.39 -8.90 -1.34
CA ILE A 151 -5.35 -7.81 -1.54
C ILE A 151 -6.19 -7.57 -0.30
N GLY A 152 -6.73 -6.36 -0.18
CA GLY A 152 -7.76 -6.05 0.79
C GLY A 152 -8.90 -5.19 0.22
N THR A 153 -9.94 -5.10 1.02
CA THR A 153 -11.07 -4.19 0.83
C THR A 153 -11.56 -3.74 2.20
N SER A 154 -12.04 -2.50 2.29
CA SER A 154 -12.39 -1.90 3.57
C SER A 154 -13.72 -1.15 3.51
N SER A 155 -14.40 -1.06 4.64
CA SER A 155 -15.67 -0.35 4.85
C SER A 155 -15.79 0.15 6.30
N ILE A 156 -16.91 0.80 6.65
CA ILE A 156 -17.13 1.24 8.04
C ILE A 156 -17.06 0.04 8.98
N ALA A 157 -16.31 0.21 10.06
CA ALA A 157 -16.09 -0.77 11.11
C ALA A 157 -15.62 -2.15 10.63
N SER A 158 -15.17 -2.31 9.38
CA SER A 158 -14.77 -3.63 8.89
C SER A 158 -13.87 -3.63 7.67
N MET A 159 -13.01 -4.64 7.58
CA MET A 159 -12.20 -4.92 6.40
C MET A 159 -12.19 -6.40 6.07
N THR A 160 -11.95 -6.72 4.81
CA THR A 160 -11.51 -8.04 4.36
C THR A 160 -10.07 -7.92 3.89
N PHE A 161 -9.19 -8.80 4.33
CA PHE A 161 -7.81 -8.84 3.87
C PHE A 161 -7.38 -10.26 3.55
N SER A 162 -6.62 -10.41 2.47
CA SER A 162 -6.23 -11.68 1.87
C SER A 162 -4.71 -11.75 1.73
N PRO A 163 -3.98 -11.93 2.83
CA PRO A 163 -2.53 -11.82 2.79
C PRO A 163 -1.89 -13.10 2.21
N PHE A 164 -0.76 -12.95 1.51
CA PHE A 164 0.00 -14.10 0.98
C PHE A 164 0.51 -14.99 2.11
N GLU A 165 1.08 -14.37 3.14
CA GLU A 165 1.49 -15.02 4.39
C GLU A 165 0.89 -14.30 5.62
N LEU A 166 1.40 -14.51 6.84
CA LEU A 166 1.09 -13.66 7.99
C LEU A 166 2.39 -13.13 8.59
N ASP A 167 3.14 -12.41 7.76
CA ASP A 167 4.49 -11.89 7.99
C ASP A 167 4.52 -10.35 8.10
N ALA A 168 5.70 -9.75 7.93
CA ALA A 168 5.90 -8.31 7.98
C ALA A 168 5.18 -7.55 6.84
N ASP A 169 5.08 -8.14 5.64
CA ASP A 169 4.37 -7.51 4.52
C ASP A 169 2.86 -7.60 4.73
N SER A 170 2.39 -8.71 5.27
CA SER A 170 1.00 -8.88 5.68
C SER A 170 0.61 -7.92 6.80
N PHE A 171 1.55 -7.59 7.68
CA PHE A 171 1.39 -6.54 8.69
C PHE A 171 1.24 -5.14 8.06
N LYS A 172 2.06 -4.82 7.05
CA LYS A 172 1.92 -3.58 6.28
C LYS A 172 0.57 -3.51 5.56
N LEU A 173 0.16 -4.60 4.89
CA LEU A 173 -1.16 -4.72 4.25
C LEU A 173 -2.30 -4.53 5.25
N ALA A 174 -2.22 -5.17 6.43
CA ALA A 174 -3.22 -4.99 7.46
C ALA A 174 -3.31 -3.54 7.94
N LYS A 175 -2.18 -2.82 8.11
CA LYS A 175 -2.20 -1.40 8.46
C LYS A 175 -2.82 -0.54 7.35
N HIS A 176 -2.49 -0.82 6.08
CA HIS A 176 -3.06 -0.12 4.92
C HIS A 176 -4.59 -0.23 4.92
N GLU A 177 -5.12 -1.45 5.03
CA GLU A 177 -6.57 -1.69 5.04
C GLU A 177 -7.25 -1.13 6.29
N LEU A 178 -6.63 -1.27 7.48
CA LEU A 178 -7.16 -0.65 8.69
C LEU A 178 -7.22 0.87 8.58
N PHE A 179 -6.32 1.51 7.83
CA PHE A 179 -6.38 2.96 7.62
C PHE A 179 -7.56 3.37 6.72
N HIS A 180 -7.96 2.53 5.77
CA HIS A 180 -9.21 2.74 5.05
C HIS A 180 -10.44 2.62 5.96
N VAL A 181 -10.42 1.71 6.94
CA VAL A 181 -11.47 1.67 7.98
C VAL A 181 -11.48 2.97 8.78
N VAL A 182 -10.31 3.47 9.21
CA VAL A 182 -10.16 4.78 9.87
C VAL A 182 -10.76 5.91 9.03
N GLN A 183 -10.43 5.98 7.74
CA GLN A 183 -10.96 7.00 6.84
C GLN A 183 -12.49 6.95 6.77
N SER A 184 -13.06 5.76 6.66
CA SER A 184 -14.51 5.57 6.59
C SER A 184 -15.24 5.91 7.90
N GLU A 185 -14.63 5.63 9.06
CA GLU A 185 -15.14 5.96 10.39
C GLU A 185 -15.10 7.47 10.65
N LEU A 186 -14.00 8.13 10.32
CA LEU A 186 -13.87 9.59 10.46
C LEU A 186 -14.86 10.37 9.60
N LEU A 187 -15.34 9.78 8.50
CA LEU A 187 -16.37 10.33 7.62
C LEU A 187 -17.79 9.92 8.02
N GLU A 188 -17.92 8.98 8.97
CA GLU A 188 -19.18 8.37 9.42
C GLU A 188 -20.03 7.76 8.28
N GLN A 189 -19.50 7.63 7.06
CA GLN A 189 -20.22 7.20 5.86
C GLN A 189 -19.31 6.46 4.85
N SER A 190 -19.60 5.18 4.61
CA SER A 190 -18.82 4.33 3.70
C SER A 190 -18.91 4.80 2.25
N THR A 191 -20.06 5.35 1.83
CA THR A 191 -20.24 5.90 0.49
C THR A 191 -19.44 7.18 0.28
N VAL A 192 -19.24 7.99 1.32
CA VAL A 192 -18.46 9.24 1.24
C VAL A 192 -16.98 8.92 1.14
N TYR A 193 -16.51 7.92 1.88
CA TYR A 193 -15.14 7.43 1.80
C TYR A 193 -14.71 7.10 0.37
N LEU A 194 -15.57 6.47 -0.43
CA LEU A 194 -15.31 6.14 -1.84
C LEU A 194 -15.18 7.35 -2.77
N HIS A 195 -15.40 8.56 -2.26
CA HIS A 195 -15.28 9.81 -2.99
C HIS A 195 -14.15 10.71 -2.49
N LEU A 196 -13.43 10.33 -1.41
CA LEU A 196 -12.13 10.94 -1.14
C LEU A 196 -11.27 10.85 -2.40
N PRO A 197 -10.49 11.88 -2.76
CA PRO A 197 -9.63 11.81 -3.93
C PRO A 197 -8.74 10.57 -3.86
N ARG A 198 -8.83 9.70 -4.88
CA ARG A 198 -8.13 8.41 -4.90
C ARG A 198 -6.64 8.52 -4.57
N TRP A 199 -5.95 9.52 -5.12
CA TRP A 199 -4.53 9.76 -4.81
C TRP A 199 -4.29 9.99 -3.31
N PHE A 200 -5.21 10.67 -2.62
CA PHE A 200 -5.07 10.97 -1.21
C PHE A 200 -5.51 9.79 -0.35
N GLN A 201 -6.62 9.14 -0.72
CA GLN A 201 -7.15 7.98 -0.04
C GLN A 201 -6.10 6.86 0.06
N GLU A 202 -5.54 6.46 -1.07
CA GLU A 202 -4.50 5.42 -1.13
C GLU A 202 -3.16 5.95 -0.62
N GLY A 203 -2.76 7.16 -1.03
CA GLY A 203 -1.47 7.72 -0.63
C GLY A 203 -1.33 7.90 0.88
N SER A 204 -2.42 8.22 1.58
CA SER A 204 -2.41 8.32 3.04
C SER A 204 -2.48 6.95 3.72
N ALA A 205 -3.15 5.95 3.13
CA ALA A 205 -3.09 4.57 3.61
C ALA A 205 -1.68 4.00 3.51
N GLU A 206 -1.02 4.18 2.37
CA GLU A 206 0.39 3.84 2.15
C GLU A 206 1.34 4.54 3.13
N TYR A 207 1.11 5.84 3.35
CA TYR A 207 1.89 6.65 4.29
C TYR A 207 1.81 6.09 5.73
N PHE A 208 0.61 5.89 6.26
CA PHE A 208 0.41 5.41 7.64
C PHE A 208 0.66 3.91 7.80
N ALA A 209 0.54 3.13 6.74
CA ALA A 209 0.96 1.73 6.72
C ALA A 209 2.46 1.59 6.96
N SER A 210 3.24 2.65 6.69
CA SER A 210 4.71 2.58 6.65
C SER A 210 5.16 1.50 5.69
N MET A 211 4.45 1.31 4.57
CA MET A 211 4.90 0.41 3.51
C MET A 211 6.26 0.91 3.04
N ASP A 212 7.30 0.06 3.14
CA ASP A 212 8.66 0.40 2.77
C ASP A 212 8.75 0.64 1.26
N SER A 213 8.42 1.86 0.88
CA SER A 213 8.79 2.42 -0.41
C SER A 213 9.31 3.81 -0.11
N SER A 214 10.60 3.97 -0.36
CA SER A 214 11.20 5.26 -0.66
C SER A 214 10.28 6.08 -1.57
N ASN A 215 10.34 7.41 -1.49
CA ASN A 215 9.72 8.25 -2.52
C ASN A 215 10.09 7.73 -3.90
N VAL A 216 9.14 7.74 -4.84
CA VAL A 216 9.43 7.33 -6.20
C VAL A 216 10.46 8.26 -6.84
N SER A 217 11.24 7.74 -7.78
CA SER A 217 12.25 8.52 -8.47
C SER A 217 11.65 9.68 -9.26
N ARG A 218 12.41 10.78 -9.39
CA ARG A 218 12.04 11.92 -10.24
C ARG A 218 11.74 11.48 -11.68
N SER A 219 12.55 10.58 -12.23
CA SER A 219 12.37 10.04 -13.59
C SER A 219 11.03 9.33 -13.75
N LEU A 220 10.62 8.50 -12.77
CA LEU A 220 9.33 7.83 -12.81
C LEU A 220 8.17 8.84 -12.79
N LEU A 221 8.21 9.86 -11.92
CA LEU A 221 7.16 10.87 -11.88
C LEU A 221 7.15 11.81 -13.09
N MET A 222 8.31 12.11 -13.67
CA MET A 222 8.40 12.85 -14.93
C MET A 222 7.71 12.08 -16.07
N ASN A 223 8.02 10.79 -16.21
CA ASN A 223 7.40 9.94 -17.22
C ASN A 223 5.89 9.84 -16.99
N PHE A 224 5.48 9.58 -15.75
CA PHE A 224 4.07 9.52 -15.37
C PHE A 224 3.32 10.81 -15.73
N THR A 225 3.85 11.96 -15.33
CA THR A 225 3.24 13.27 -15.60
C THR A 225 3.17 13.57 -17.10
N SER A 226 4.22 13.21 -17.85
CA SER A 226 4.27 13.36 -19.31
C SER A 226 3.26 12.45 -20.01
N ASP A 227 3.12 11.20 -19.56
CA ASP A 227 2.17 10.23 -20.10
C ASP A 227 0.73 10.72 -19.90
N LEU A 228 0.39 11.18 -18.68
CA LEU A 228 -0.92 11.78 -18.40
C LEU A 228 -1.23 12.97 -19.32
N ALA A 229 -0.27 13.89 -19.49
CA ALA A 229 -0.45 15.10 -20.29
C ALA A 229 -0.53 14.84 -21.80
N SER A 230 0.13 13.78 -22.29
CA SER A 230 0.19 13.45 -23.71
C SER A 230 -0.98 12.59 -24.19
N ASN A 231 -1.66 11.88 -23.28
CA ASN A 231 -2.75 10.99 -23.63
C ASN A 231 -4.09 11.71 -23.77
N SER A 232 -4.62 11.76 -24.98
CA SER A 232 -5.92 12.40 -25.23
C SER A 232 -7.13 11.64 -24.64
N SER A 233 -7.00 10.36 -24.26
CA SER A 233 -8.07 9.64 -23.54
C SER A 233 -8.11 9.97 -22.05
N LEU A 234 -7.02 10.49 -21.48
CA LEU A 234 -6.89 10.88 -20.08
C LEU A 234 -7.07 12.40 -19.88
N GLN A 235 -7.76 13.07 -20.81
CA GLN A 235 -7.95 14.52 -20.78
C GLN A 235 -8.51 15.00 -19.43
N GLY A 236 -7.74 15.87 -18.77
CA GLY A 236 -8.08 16.43 -17.45
C GLY A 236 -7.24 15.85 -16.31
N LEU A 237 -6.56 14.73 -16.52
CA LEU A 237 -5.55 14.21 -15.60
C LEU A 237 -4.20 14.83 -15.97
N GLN A 238 -3.69 15.73 -15.13
CA GLN A 238 -2.46 16.49 -15.41
C GLN A 238 -1.32 16.16 -14.44
N SER A 239 -1.64 15.49 -13.33
CA SER A 239 -0.72 15.16 -12.24
C SER A 239 -1.33 14.05 -11.37
N ALA A 240 -0.54 13.52 -10.44
CA ALA A 240 -1.03 12.58 -9.44
C ALA A 240 -2.19 13.15 -8.60
N TYR A 241 -2.16 14.45 -8.26
CA TYR A 241 -3.19 15.12 -7.49
C TYR A 241 -4.55 15.24 -8.21
N GLY A 242 -4.57 15.06 -9.54
CA GLY A 242 -5.79 15.05 -10.35
C GLY A 242 -6.55 13.72 -10.31
N ILE A 243 -5.97 12.67 -9.72
CA ILE A 243 -6.53 11.32 -9.74
C ILE A 243 -7.54 11.18 -8.60
N ASN A 244 -8.77 11.60 -8.88
CA ASN A 244 -9.83 11.68 -7.87
C ASN A 244 -10.67 10.42 -7.70
N THR A 245 -10.73 9.54 -8.70
CA THR A 245 -11.65 8.37 -8.66
C THR A 245 -10.94 7.07 -8.99
N TYR A 246 -11.52 5.95 -8.56
CA TYR A 246 -11.06 4.62 -8.99
C TYR A 246 -11.06 4.49 -10.52
N ASN A 247 -12.05 5.05 -11.22
CA ASN A 247 -12.10 5.01 -12.68
C ASN A 247 -10.92 5.73 -13.31
N HIS A 248 -10.49 6.88 -12.79
CA HIS A 248 -9.28 7.55 -13.28
C HIS A 248 -8.04 6.63 -13.14
N GLN A 249 -7.91 5.92 -12.03
CA GLN A 249 -6.84 4.94 -11.84
C GLN A 249 -6.94 3.81 -12.88
N GLN A 250 -8.14 3.25 -13.12
CA GLN A 250 -8.32 2.19 -14.11
C GLN A 250 -8.04 2.67 -15.54
N ASP A 251 -8.49 3.87 -15.90
CA ASP A 251 -8.20 4.47 -17.22
C ASP A 251 -6.68 4.63 -17.43
N ILE A 252 -5.94 5.01 -16.38
CA ILE A 252 -4.47 5.08 -16.41
C ILE A 252 -3.87 3.70 -16.60
N LEU A 253 -4.33 2.69 -15.86
CA LEU A 253 -3.79 1.32 -15.96
C LEU A 253 -4.10 0.66 -17.30
N GLU A 254 -5.26 0.93 -17.89
CA GLU A 254 -5.59 0.48 -19.24
C GLU A 254 -4.70 1.15 -20.29
N ALA A 255 -4.44 2.46 -20.15
CA ALA A 255 -3.58 3.20 -21.06
C ALA A 255 -2.07 2.89 -20.88
N TYR A 256 -1.67 2.62 -19.64
CA TYR A 256 -0.28 2.52 -19.20
C TYR A 256 -0.11 1.43 -18.12
N PRO A 257 -0.16 0.14 -18.51
CA PRO A 257 -0.07 -0.99 -17.58
C PRO A 257 1.23 -1.00 -16.75
N GLN A 258 2.30 -0.36 -17.23
CA GLN A 258 3.56 -0.26 -16.50
C GLN A 258 3.45 0.42 -15.12
N TYR A 259 2.32 1.09 -14.82
CA TYR A 259 2.10 1.76 -13.55
C TYR A 259 1.33 0.92 -12.50
N ASP A 260 0.88 -0.31 -12.80
CA ASP A 260 0.06 -1.14 -11.90
C ASP A 260 0.64 -1.23 -10.47
N ASN A 261 1.91 -1.61 -10.37
CA ASN A 261 2.62 -1.74 -9.09
C ASN A 261 3.30 -0.45 -8.62
N LYS A 262 3.07 0.69 -9.30
CA LYS A 262 3.75 1.96 -9.01
C LYS A 262 2.79 3.07 -8.57
N LEU A 263 1.50 2.99 -8.89
CA LEU A 263 0.52 4.04 -8.57
C LEU A 263 0.45 4.34 -7.06
N TYR A 264 0.42 3.33 -6.20
CA TYR A 264 0.39 3.56 -4.75
C TYR A 264 1.62 4.30 -4.23
N SER A 265 2.80 3.98 -4.76
CA SER A 265 4.03 4.70 -4.43
C SER A 265 4.04 6.14 -4.97
N ILE A 266 3.43 6.38 -6.14
CA ILE A 266 3.23 7.73 -6.71
C ILE A 266 2.30 8.57 -5.82
N TYR A 267 1.19 7.97 -5.36
CA TYR A 267 0.23 8.59 -4.46
C TYR A 267 0.86 8.91 -3.10
N LYS A 268 1.57 7.94 -2.51
CA LYS A 268 2.32 8.13 -1.27
C LYS A 268 3.35 9.25 -1.39
N THR A 269 4.10 9.30 -2.49
CA THR A 269 5.09 10.38 -2.74
C THR A 269 4.42 11.75 -2.81
N SER A 270 3.20 11.83 -3.34
CA SER A 270 2.40 13.05 -3.33
C SER A 270 2.00 13.46 -1.91
N VAL A 271 1.59 12.52 -1.05
CA VAL A 271 1.34 12.80 0.37
C VAL A 271 2.63 13.21 1.11
N ASN A 272 3.73 12.51 0.87
CA ASN A 272 5.04 12.82 1.47
C ASN A 272 5.51 14.24 1.13
N TYR A 273 5.24 14.73 -0.08
CA TYR A 273 5.53 16.12 -0.44
C TYR A 273 4.81 17.10 0.50
N LEU A 274 3.52 16.89 0.76
CA LEU A 274 2.77 17.78 1.66
C LEU A 274 3.31 17.71 3.10
N VAL A 275 3.68 16.50 3.56
CA VAL A 275 4.28 16.28 4.88
C VAL A 275 5.64 16.99 4.98
N ASP A 276 6.49 16.91 3.96
CA ASP A 276 7.76 17.65 3.85
C ASP A 276 7.54 19.16 3.93
N LYS A 277 6.46 19.65 3.31
CA LYS A 277 6.04 21.06 3.40
C LYS A 277 5.35 21.44 4.71
N GLY A 278 5.33 20.53 5.68
CA GLY A 278 4.93 20.77 7.07
C GLY A 278 3.56 20.20 7.44
N LEU A 279 2.85 19.55 6.52
CA LEU A 279 1.53 18.98 6.82
C LEU A 279 1.66 17.83 7.83
N THR A 280 1.32 18.10 9.08
CA THR A 280 1.40 17.12 10.18
C THR A 280 0.38 15.99 10.02
N ASP A 281 0.63 14.85 10.67
CA ASP A 281 -0.31 13.74 10.78
C ASP A 281 -1.68 14.18 11.32
N GLN A 282 -1.72 15.06 12.32
CA GLN A 282 -2.98 15.59 12.85
C GLN A 282 -3.75 16.42 11.80
N ALA A 283 -3.03 17.12 10.92
CA ALA A 283 -3.63 17.88 9.83
C ALA A 283 -4.14 16.96 8.71
N LEU A 284 -3.43 15.87 8.39
CA LEU A 284 -3.92 14.82 7.47
C LEU A 284 -5.22 14.18 7.98
N ILE A 285 -5.26 13.82 9.26
CA ILE A 285 -6.46 13.29 9.91
C ILE A 285 -7.61 14.32 9.91
N SER A 286 -7.30 15.59 10.17
CA SER A 286 -8.30 16.67 10.14
C SER A 286 -8.84 16.89 8.73
N LEU A 287 -7.99 16.80 7.70
CA LEU A 287 -8.39 16.88 6.29
C LEU A 287 -9.41 15.79 5.95
N ILE A 288 -9.18 14.54 6.37
CA ILE A 288 -10.15 13.45 6.19
C ILE A 288 -11.46 13.80 6.88
N ARG A 289 -11.43 14.06 8.19
CA ARG A 289 -12.62 14.34 9.01
C ARG A 289 -13.46 15.50 8.46
N ASN A 290 -12.80 16.54 7.95
CA ASN A 290 -13.46 17.77 7.48
C ASN A 290 -13.81 17.73 6.00
N SER A 291 -13.40 16.70 5.25
CA SER A 291 -13.64 16.57 3.80
C SER A 291 -15.09 16.31 3.42
N TYR A 292 -15.98 16.08 4.39
CA TYR A 292 -17.41 15.90 4.19
C TYR A 292 -18.24 16.63 5.25
N GLN A 293 -19.39 17.15 4.83
CA GLN A 293 -20.41 17.70 5.72
C GLN A 293 -21.77 17.07 5.41
N ALA A 294 -22.50 16.69 6.46
CA ALA A 294 -23.82 16.08 6.33
C ALA A 294 -24.76 16.95 5.47
N GLY A 295 -25.34 16.35 4.43
CA GLY A 295 -26.25 17.02 3.50
C GLY A 295 -25.59 17.56 2.22
N GLN A 296 -24.27 17.42 2.06
CA GLN A 296 -23.59 17.61 0.77
C GLN A 296 -23.70 16.35 -0.10
N ASP A 297 -23.59 16.54 -1.43
CA ASP A 297 -23.51 15.44 -2.39
C ASP A 297 -22.16 14.70 -2.21
N PRO A 298 -22.18 13.44 -1.75
CA PRO A 298 -20.96 12.65 -1.55
C PRO A 298 -20.10 12.55 -2.80
N GLN A 299 -20.67 12.63 -4.01
CA GLN A 299 -19.94 12.36 -5.25
C GLN A 299 -18.95 13.45 -5.66
N THR A 300 -19.09 14.66 -5.11
CA THR A 300 -18.33 15.82 -5.60
C THR A 300 -17.18 16.24 -4.68
N MET A 301 -17.22 15.83 -3.40
CA MET A 301 -16.26 16.16 -2.32
C MET A 301 -15.60 17.56 -2.43
N PRO A 302 -16.36 18.66 -2.71
CA PRO A 302 -15.78 20.00 -2.88
C PRO A 302 -15.14 20.52 -1.60
N GLN A 303 -15.55 19.95 -0.46
CA GLN A 303 -15.05 20.29 0.84
C GLN A 303 -13.61 19.81 1.04
N PHE A 304 -13.17 18.71 0.41
CA PHE A 304 -11.76 18.29 0.45
C PHE A 304 -10.83 19.39 -0.07
N HIS A 305 -11.10 19.91 -1.27
CA HIS A 305 -10.30 20.96 -1.89
C HIS A 305 -10.34 22.27 -1.08
N SER A 306 -11.50 22.58 -0.49
CA SER A 306 -11.65 23.76 0.36
C SER A 306 -10.85 23.61 1.67
N GLU A 307 -10.82 22.42 2.26
CA GLU A 307 -10.13 22.12 3.50
C GLU A 307 -8.61 22.15 3.32
N ILE A 308 -8.07 21.51 2.27
CA ILE A 308 -6.62 21.55 2.02
C ILE A 308 -6.14 22.97 1.69
N ALA A 309 -6.94 23.77 0.97
CA ALA A 309 -6.65 25.18 0.75
C ALA A 309 -6.69 25.99 2.06
N MET A 310 -7.61 25.67 2.98
CA MET A 310 -7.68 26.29 4.31
C MET A 310 -6.46 25.92 5.16
N LEU A 311 -6.03 24.66 5.14
CA LEU A 311 -4.83 24.20 5.83
C LEU A 311 -3.59 24.96 5.32
N GLN A 312 -3.46 25.17 4.01
CA GLN A 312 -2.39 26.02 3.48
C GLN A 312 -2.52 27.47 3.95
N ALA A 313 -3.72 28.07 3.85
CA ALA A 313 -3.96 29.47 4.21
C ALA A 313 -3.73 29.76 5.70
N THR A 314 -3.91 28.76 6.56
CA THR A 314 -3.66 28.84 8.01
C THR A 314 -2.22 28.52 8.40
N GLY A 315 -1.37 28.16 7.42
CA GLY A 315 0.04 27.83 7.64
C GLY A 315 0.27 26.43 8.22
N ALA A 316 -0.70 25.52 8.11
CA ALA A 316 -0.51 24.12 8.50
C ALA A 316 0.50 23.40 7.60
N PHE A 317 0.69 23.88 6.36
CA PHE A 317 1.82 23.56 5.49
C PHE A 317 2.10 24.76 4.57
N THR A 318 3.29 24.84 3.98
CA THR A 318 3.68 25.99 3.15
C THR A 318 4.30 25.53 1.83
N LEU A 319 3.70 25.97 0.72
CA LEU A 319 4.28 25.85 -0.61
C LEU A 319 5.17 27.06 -0.93
N PRO A 320 6.11 26.95 -1.88
CA PRO A 320 6.90 28.07 -2.38
C PRO A 320 6.05 29.29 -2.75
N SER A 321 6.61 30.49 -2.56
CA SER A 321 5.89 31.75 -2.75
C SER A 321 5.31 31.87 -4.16
N GLY A 322 4.00 32.12 -4.23
CA GLY A 322 3.27 32.27 -5.49
C GLY A 322 2.51 31.01 -5.92
N TYR A 323 2.69 29.90 -5.21
CA TYR A 323 1.96 28.65 -5.44
C TYR A 323 0.89 28.39 -4.37
N ASP A 324 -0.22 27.79 -4.81
CA ASP A 324 -1.22 27.20 -3.95
C ASP A 324 -1.47 25.72 -4.28
N TYR A 325 -2.24 25.04 -3.44
CA TYR A 325 -2.56 23.63 -3.61
C TYR A 325 -3.12 23.32 -5.02
N THR A 326 -3.88 24.23 -5.62
CA THR A 326 -4.47 23.99 -6.94
C THR A 326 -3.43 23.96 -8.06
N ASP A 327 -2.27 24.58 -7.86
CA ASP A 327 -1.15 24.46 -8.81
C ASP A 327 -0.60 23.04 -8.89
N LEU A 328 -0.66 22.27 -7.78
CA LEU A 328 -0.25 20.85 -7.76
C LEU A 328 -1.14 19.96 -8.62
N LEU A 329 -2.36 20.41 -8.95
CA LEU A 329 -3.25 19.69 -9.87
C LEU A 329 -2.77 19.78 -11.31
N THR A 330 -2.01 20.81 -11.66
CA THR A 330 -1.55 21.08 -13.04
C THR A 330 -0.21 20.43 -13.34
N THR A 331 0.04 20.13 -14.62
CA THR A 331 1.33 19.58 -15.06
C THR A 331 2.48 20.55 -14.77
N GLU A 332 2.27 21.85 -14.99
CA GLU A 332 3.29 22.89 -14.78
C GLU A 332 3.63 23.05 -13.29
N GLY A 333 2.62 23.24 -12.43
CA GLY A 333 2.84 23.38 -11.00
C GLY A 333 3.40 22.13 -10.34
N TYR A 334 2.91 20.93 -10.72
CA TYR A 334 3.47 19.66 -10.23
C TYR A 334 4.95 19.50 -10.65
N SER A 335 5.27 19.80 -11.91
CA SER A 335 6.65 19.69 -12.40
C SER A 335 7.59 20.65 -11.68
N GLU A 336 7.16 21.89 -11.45
CA GLU A 336 8.00 22.87 -10.78
C GLU A 336 8.21 22.53 -9.30
N LEU A 337 7.12 22.27 -8.58
CA LEU A 337 7.13 22.10 -7.13
C LEU A 337 7.71 20.76 -6.66
N ILE A 338 7.36 19.67 -7.36
CA ILE A 338 7.73 18.31 -6.93
C ILE A 338 8.96 17.84 -7.71
N LEU A 339 8.98 17.99 -9.03
CA LEU A 339 10.05 17.39 -9.85
C LEU A 339 11.30 18.26 -9.89
N ASN A 340 11.17 19.59 -9.99
CA ASN A 340 12.31 20.50 -10.19
C ASN A 340 12.82 21.15 -8.91
N ASP A 341 11.94 21.39 -7.94
CA ASP A 341 12.31 21.88 -6.62
C ASP A 341 12.59 20.69 -5.70
N TRP A 342 11.55 20.07 -5.12
CA TRP A 342 11.71 19.08 -4.04
C TRP A 342 12.57 17.86 -4.41
N LEU A 343 12.16 17.07 -5.41
CA LEU A 343 12.91 15.86 -5.74
C LEU A 343 14.24 16.15 -6.39
N ASN A 344 14.40 17.26 -7.10
CA ASN A 344 15.70 17.59 -7.69
C ASN A 344 16.73 18.02 -6.63
N THR A 345 16.30 18.68 -5.55
CA THR A 345 17.20 19.04 -4.44
C THR A 345 17.52 17.85 -3.54
N ASP A 346 16.59 16.90 -3.44
CA ASP A 346 16.69 15.74 -2.55
C ASP A 346 16.88 14.43 -3.33
N GLN A 347 17.52 14.46 -4.50
CA GLN A 347 17.82 13.26 -5.28
C GLN A 347 19.32 12.99 -5.37
N TYR A 348 19.68 11.77 -5.00
CA TYR A 348 20.98 11.22 -5.34
C TYR A 348 20.93 10.68 -6.77
N SER A 349 21.97 10.98 -7.54
CA SER A 349 22.16 10.38 -8.86
C SER A 349 23.63 10.06 -9.07
N ALA A 350 23.88 8.93 -9.73
CA ALA A 350 25.21 8.48 -10.08
C ALA A 350 25.18 7.72 -11.41
N SER A 351 26.37 7.42 -11.94
CA SER A 351 26.46 6.68 -13.19
C SER A 351 26.15 5.19 -13.00
N PHE A 352 25.58 4.61 -14.05
CA PHE A 352 25.25 3.20 -14.14
C PHE A 352 25.90 2.62 -15.40
N THR A 353 26.54 1.46 -15.27
CA THR A 353 27.00 0.67 -16.40
C THR A 353 26.34 -0.71 -16.36
N SER A 354 25.56 -1.03 -17.40
CA SER A 354 24.87 -2.32 -17.53
C SER A 354 25.86 -3.48 -17.71
N VAL A 355 25.38 -4.70 -17.47
CA VAL A 355 26.13 -5.96 -17.63
C VAL A 355 26.69 -6.10 -19.04
N SER A 356 25.91 -5.70 -20.04
CA SER A 356 26.30 -5.65 -21.44
C SER A 356 25.41 -4.68 -22.23
N ALA A 357 25.82 -4.31 -23.45
CA ALA A 357 25.06 -3.40 -24.31
C ALA A 357 23.69 -3.95 -24.77
N THR A 358 23.40 -5.23 -24.55
CA THR A 358 22.13 -5.87 -24.93
C THR A 358 21.21 -6.12 -23.75
N VAL A 359 21.68 -5.94 -22.52
CA VAL A 359 20.89 -6.14 -21.30
C VAL A 359 20.36 -4.79 -20.85
N THR A 360 19.03 -4.69 -20.71
CA THR A 360 18.37 -3.49 -20.22
C THR A 360 17.94 -3.73 -18.78
N ILE A 361 18.50 -2.95 -17.86
CA ILE A 361 18.18 -3.02 -16.45
C ILE A 361 17.19 -1.90 -16.13
N ALA A 362 16.02 -2.25 -15.57
CA ALA A 362 15.07 -1.23 -15.13
C ALA A 362 15.27 -0.84 -13.67
N ARG A 363 15.73 -1.78 -12.85
CA ARG A 363 15.74 -1.66 -11.39
C ARG A 363 16.94 -2.35 -10.77
N LEU A 364 17.42 -1.75 -9.69
CA LEU A 364 18.41 -2.30 -8.79
C LEU A 364 17.72 -2.58 -7.45
N PHE A 365 18.01 -3.74 -6.87
CA PHE A 365 17.59 -4.09 -5.51
C PHE A 365 18.80 -4.06 -4.59
N LEU A 366 18.67 -3.36 -3.47
CA LEU A 366 19.69 -3.26 -2.45
C LEU A 366 19.20 -3.95 -1.18
N ILE A 367 19.94 -4.96 -0.74
CA ILE A 367 19.65 -5.72 0.47
C ILE A 367 20.75 -5.41 1.50
N PRO A 368 20.43 -4.84 2.68
CA PRO A 368 21.42 -4.61 3.72
C PRO A 368 22.11 -5.91 4.14
N THR A 369 23.43 -5.89 4.20
CA THR A 369 24.23 -7.07 4.54
C THR A 369 23.99 -7.55 5.97
N LEU A 370 23.61 -6.64 6.87
CA LEU A 370 23.35 -6.92 8.29
C LEU A 370 21.87 -7.18 8.61
N ASP A 371 20.97 -6.85 7.68
CA ASP A 371 19.53 -6.86 7.89
C ASP A 371 18.84 -7.21 6.57
N GLN A 372 18.80 -8.51 6.28
CA GLN A 372 18.25 -9.04 5.02
C GLN A 372 16.70 -8.99 4.98
N GLU A 373 16.03 -8.50 6.02
CA GLU A 373 14.57 -8.34 6.02
C GLU A 373 14.12 -7.07 5.30
N ASN A 374 15.05 -6.14 5.00
CA ASN A 374 14.76 -4.91 4.31
C ASN A 374 15.31 -4.93 2.89
N GLU A 375 14.55 -4.40 1.94
CA GLU A 375 14.96 -4.25 0.54
C GLU A 375 14.67 -2.82 0.07
N TYR A 376 15.59 -2.27 -0.72
CA TYR A 376 15.42 -0.95 -1.33
C TYR A 376 15.50 -1.07 -2.85
N GLU A 377 14.47 -0.60 -3.55
CA GLU A 377 14.43 -0.54 -5.01
C GLU A 377 14.93 0.81 -5.51
N VAL A 378 15.81 0.79 -6.50
CA VAL A 378 16.34 1.97 -7.18
C VAL A 378 16.08 1.86 -8.68
N THR A 379 15.53 2.91 -9.28
CA THR A 379 15.24 2.93 -10.72
C THR A 379 16.47 3.34 -11.53
N VAL A 380 16.78 2.57 -12.58
CA VAL A 380 17.77 2.92 -13.60
C VAL A 380 17.11 3.76 -14.68
N ASN A 381 17.79 4.81 -15.15
CA ASN A 381 17.29 5.69 -16.19
C ASN A 381 17.08 4.94 -17.51
N THR A 382 16.10 5.36 -18.30
CA THR A 382 15.73 4.70 -19.57
C THR A 382 16.88 4.67 -20.58
N ASP A 383 17.81 5.63 -20.53
CA ASP A 383 19.00 5.68 -21.38
C ASP A 383 20.16 4.78 -20.89
N GLN A 384 19.97 4.07 -19.78
CA GLN A 384 20.93 3.16 -19.15
C GLN A 384 22.25 3.83 -18.73
N SER A 385 22.28 5.15 -18.61
CA SER A 385 23.50 5.90 -18.28
C SER A 385 23.70 6.16 -16.78
N GLY A 386 22.62 6.02 -16.01
CA GLY A 386 22.60 6.38 -14.60
C GLY A 386 21.41 5.80 -13.87
N TYR A 387 21.39 6.02 -12.57
CA TYR A 387 20.28 5.66 -11.71
C TYR A 387 20.06 6.78 -10.69
N SER A 388 18.90 6.76 -10.02
CA SER A 388 18.62 7.77 -9.02
C SER A 388 17.57 7.35 -8.00
N TYR A 389 17.68 7.89 -6.79
CA TYR A 389 16.74 7.69 -5.69
C TYR A 389 16.72 8.94 -4.79
N ALA A 390 15.72 9.05 -3.92
CA ALA A 390 15.62 10.19 -3.00
C ALA A 390 16.68 10.11 -1.88
N VAL A 391 17.43 11.17 -1.64
CA VAL A 391 18.44 11.25 -0.57
C VAL A 391 17.79 10.88 0.77
N GLY A 392 18.45 10.00 1.52
CA GLY A 392 17.95 9.48 2.80
C GLY A 392 16.89 8.38 2.69
N SER A 393 16.45 8.02 1.48
CA SER A 393 15.53 6.90 1.28
C SER A 393 16.20 5.53 1.40
N ILE A 394 17.54 5.50 1.38
CA ILE A 394 18.37 4.33 1.63
C ILE A 394 19.28 4.71 2.82
N PRO A 395 19.18 4.01 3.96
CA PRO A 395 20.04 4.25 5.11
C PRO A 395 21.53 4.06 4.81
N ASP A 396 22.39 4.63 5.64
CA ASP A 396 23.83 4.35 5.57
C ASP A 396 24.11 2.91 5.98
N GLY A 397 24.94 2.21 5.21
CA GLY A 397 25.24 0.80 5.45
C GLY A 397 25.91 0.11 4.27
N ASP A 398 26.21 -1.18 4.45
CA ASP A 398 26.76 -2.04 3.41
C ASP A 398 25.65 -2.89 2.79
N TYR A 399 25.55 -2.89 1.47
CA TYR A 399 24.47 -3.51 0.71
C TYR A 399 24.99 -4.54 -0.29
N GLN A 400 24.18 -5.58 -0.50
CA GLN A 400 24.23 -6.45 -1.66
C GLN A 400 23.28 -5.89 -2.73
N ILE A 401 23.83 -5.57 -3.90
CA ILE A 401 23.07 -5.00 -5.02
C ILE A 401 22.85 -6.06 -6.08
N TYR A 402 21.60 -6.16 -6.52
CA TYR A 402 21.17 -6.96 -7.65
C TYR A 402 20.60 -6.05 -8.74
N ALA A 403 20.86 -6.36 -10.01
CA ALA A 403 20.28 -5.67 -11.16
C ALA A 403 19.30 -6.62 -11.87
N ILE A 404 18.08 -6.16 -12.14
CA ILE A 404 17.05 -7.00 -12.75
C ILE A 404 16.85 -6.62 -14.22
N ASP A 405 17.00 -7.62 -15.10
CA ASP A 405 16.70 -7.50 -16.52
C ASP A 405 15.21 -7.26 -16.74
N THR A 406 14.88 -6.30 -17.60
CA THR A 406 13.50 -6.06 -18.01
C THR A 406 12.93 -7.14 -18.93
N ALA A 407 13.76 -7.82 -19.71
CA ALA A 407 13.28 -8.75 -20.73
C ALA A 407 13.01 -10.16 -20.19
N ASP A 408 13.95 -10.66 -19.39
CA ASP A 408 13.99 -12.06 -18.95
C ASP A 408 13.89 -12.21 -17.42
N GLU A 409 13.73 -11.10 -16.68
CA GLU A 409 13.71 -11.03 -15.21
C GLU A 409 14.94 -11.66 -14.53
N ASN A 410 16.02 -11.90 -15.29
CA ASN A 410 17.28 -12.38 -14.74
C ASN A 410 17.84 -11.37 -13.74
N ALA A 411 18.20 -11.88 -12.55
CA ALA A 411 18.93 -11.11 -11.56
C ALA A 411 20.45 -11.24 -11.80
N TYR A 412 21.15 -10.12 -11.87
CA TYR A 412 22.62 -10.06 -11.91
C TYR A 412 23.13 -9.59 -10.55
N GLY A 413 24.11 -10.28 -9.96
CA GLY A 413 24.64 -9.94 -8.64
C GLY A 413 25.06 -11.17 -7.81
N PRO A 414 25.31 -10.99 -6.50
CA PRO A 414 25.37 -9.70 -5.81
C PRO A 414 26.67 -8.92 -6.10
N MET A 415 26.56 -7.60 -6.13
CA MET A 415 27.70 -6.68 -5.95
C MET A 415 27.64 -6.10 -4.54
N THR A 416 28.79 -5.87 -3.89
CA THR A 416 28.82 -5.18 -2.59
C THR A 416 29.16 -3.71 -2.76
N GLN A 417 28.36 -2.84 -2.16
CA GLN A 417 28.54 -1.38 -2.20
C GLN A 417 28.07 -0.78 -0.87
N SER A 418 28.66 0.36 -0.47
CA SER A 418 28.26 1.06 0.76
C SER A 418 27.50 2.34 0.41
N VAL A 419 26.42 2.61 1.16
CA VAL A 419 25.76 3.92 1.20
C VAL A 419 26.38 4.73 2.32
N VAL A 420 26.86 5.94 2.00
CA VAL A 420 27.47 6.85 2.97
C VAL A 420 26.86 8.23 2.83
N ASN A 421 26.30 8.77 3.91
CA ASN A 421 25.47 9.99 3.91
C ASN A 421 24.32 9.93 2.88
N GLY A 422 23.70 8.76 2.71
CA GLY A 422 22.62 8.53 1.75
C GLY A 422 23.09 8.44 0.29
N GLU A 423 24.40 8.36 0.01
CA GLU A 423 24.97 8.28 -1.34
C GLU A 423 25.63 6.92 -1.61
N LEU A 424 25.23 6.25 -2.69
CA LEU A 424 25.64 4.88 -3.02
C LEU A 424 26.91 4.78 -3.90
N GLY A 425 27.21 5.79 -4.72
CA GLY A 425 28.35 5.84 -5.63
C GLY A 425 28.04 5.34 -7.05
N ASP A 426 29.02 5.38 -7.95
CA ASP A 426 28.85 4.80 -9.29
C ASP A 426 28.69 3.27 -9.24
N ILE A 427 27.84 2.72 -10.10
CA ILE A 427 27.58 1.29 -10.19
C ILE A 427 28.01 0.76 -11.56
N ASP A 428 28.81 -0.30 -11.58
CA ASP A 428 29.31 -0.93 -12.81
C ASP A 428 29.10 -2.45 -12.79
N PHE A 429 28.04 -2.93 -13.44
CA PHE A 429 27.72 -4.35 -13.56
C PHE A 429 28.51 -5.06 -14.67
N THR A 430 29.50 -4.42 -15.31
CA THR A 430 30.30 -5.05 -16.38
C THR A 430 30.92 -6.36 -15.91
N GLY A 431 30.54 -7.46 -16.56
CA GLY A 431 31.07 -8.79 -16.25
C GLY A 431 30.54 -9.42 -14.95
N VAL A 432 29.53 -8.82 -14.32
CA VAL A 432 28.77 -9.47 -13.24
C VAL A 432 27.92 -10.59 -13.86
N ASN A 433 27.98 -11.78 -13.26
CA ASN A 433 27.25 -12.94 -13.75
C ASN A 433 25.77 -12.88 -13.34
N VAL A 434 24.93 -13.62 -14.08
CA VAL A 434 23.58 -13.94 -13.65
C VAL A 434 23.68 -14.71 -12.33
N CYS A 435 22.81 -14.36 -11.39
CA CYS A 435 22.69 -15.07 -10.13
C CYS A 435 21.93 -16.38 -10.36
N GLU A 436 22.63 -17.51 -10.32
CA GLU A 436 22.04 -18.83 -10.58
C GLU A 436 21.28 -19.41 -9.37
N THR A 437 21.38 -18.78 -8.19
CA THR A 437 20.77 -19.26 -6.94
C THR A 437 20.15 -18.12 -6.11
N CYS A 438 19.54 -17.13 -6.77
CA CYS A 438 18.81 -16.05 -6.10
C CYS A 438 17.34 -16.42 -5.79
N ASP A 439 16.95 -17.67 -6.06
CA ASP A 439 15.65 -18.21 -5.65
C ASP A 439 15.67 -18.48 -4.13
N ASP A 440 15.41 -17.47 -3.32
CA ASP A 440 14.78 -17.58 -1.99
C ASP A 440 14.30 -16.20 -1.51
#